data_AF-A0AA46SFK3-F1
#
_entry.id   AF-A0AA46SFK3-F1
#
_cell.length_a   1.000
_cell.length_b   1.000
_cell.length_c   1.000
_cell.angle_alpha   90.00
_cell.angle_beta   90.00
_cell.angle_gamma   90.00
#
_symmetry.space_group_name_H-M   'P 1'
#
loop_
_entity.id
_entity.type
_entity.pdbx_description
1 polymer ?
#
loop_
_entity_poly.entity_id
_entity_poly.type
_entity_poly.pdbx_seq_one_letter_code
_entity_poly.pdbx_strand_id
1 'polypeptide(L)'
;MIVILLDTSSKNTVIESLAKIINVRKEYIDYYIMRYFFVINRGTVKDIDLNEFFTFLSKLTKDNIEPKFDITHVTISHLSPRLSLESIVNEPLYNLSNVLTNDTELSRFLKKAGLVFSNNNKIVQVTHNDMKIDWKKYESPTALMIINRLEGNKVSTTSDNCINGFLFNGKIFENGNVAHIFRCPEILENILRVLGRLDLISNFNSKSKPYIICFKAPISDIIFDGNGNHKLNNKEKQFLILRYCLYYLSLQKSYDWSGNNNPIIRLKDNLDVDISNLVAVFEVNEEDGELNQLSIYE
;
A
#
# COMPACT_ATOMS: atom_id res chain seq x y z
N MET A 1 2.24 -13.72 -20.41
CA MET A 1 2.89 -12.38 -20.46
C MET A 1 4.10 -12.44 -19.55
N ILE A 2 5.28 -11.97 -19.97
CA ILE A 2 6.47 -11.99 -19.11
C ILE A 2 6.27 -10.96 -17.99
N VAL A 3 6.45 -11.38 -16.74
CA VAL A 3 6.40 -10.47 -15.59
C VAL A 3 7.72 -9.74 -15.49
N ILE A 4 7.68 -8.43 -15.73
CA ILE A 4 8.77 -7.49 -15.46
C ILE A 4 8.37 -6.71 -14.20
N LEU A 5 8.98 -7.07 -13.07
CA LEU A 5 8.71 -6.53 -11.74
C LEU A 5 9.73 -5.47 -11.37
N LEU A 6 9.24 -4.27 -11.02
CA LEU A 6 9.99 -3.31 -10.22
C LEU A 6 9.76 -3.63 -8.74
N ASP A 7 10.81 -4.12 -8.07
CA ASP A 7 10.74 -4.50 -6.67
C ASP A 7 11.14 -3.32 -5.79
N THR A 8 10.16 -2.79 -5.06
CA THR A 8 10.29 -1.64 -4.17
C THR A 8 10.26 -2.02 -2.68
N SER A 9 10.45 -3.30 -2.36
CA SER A 9 10.48 -3.82 -0.99
C SER A 9 11.71 -3.42 -0.18
N SER A 10 12.76 -2.92 -0.83
CA SER A 10 13.96 -2.38 -0.18
C SER A 10 14.73 -1.45 -1.12
N LYS A 11 15.65 -0.65 -0.58
CA LYS A 11 16.58 0.16 -1.38
C LYS A 11 17.38 -0.67 -2.39
N ASN A 12 17.88 -1.83 -1.96
CA ASN A 12 18.73 -2.67 -2.81
C ASN A 12 17.92 -3.28 -3.96
N THR A 13 16.72 -3.79 -3.68
CA THR A 13 15.84 -4.37 -4.71
C THR A 13 15.37 -3.32 -5.71
N VAL A 14 15.18 -2.06 -5.30
CA VAL A 14 14.88 -0.95 -6.23
C VAL A 14 16.02 -0.77 -7.24
N ILE A 15 17.26 -0.65 -6.76
CA ILE A 15 18.44 -0.45 -7.63
C ILE A 15 18.61 -1.65 -8.57
N GLU A 16 18.53 -2.87 -8.04
CA GLU A 16 18.74 -4.10 -8.82
C GLU A 16 17.66 -4.31 -9.88
N SER A 17 16.38 -4.13 -9.52
CA SER A 17 15.28 -4.27 -10.46
C SER A 17 15.30 -3.16 -11.52
N LEU A 18 15.57 -1.90 -11.16
CA LEU A 18 15.72 -0.81 -12.14
C LEU A 18 16.87 -1.08 -13.11
N ALA A 19 18.04 -1.46 -12.61
CA ALA A 19 19.20 -1.76 -13.42
C ALA A 19 18.90 -2.87 -14.44
N LYS A 20 18.20 -3.93 -13.99
CA LYS A 20 17.75 -5.02 -14.87
C LYS A 20 16.73 -4.55 -15.91
N ILE A 21 15.74 -3.75 -15.51
CA ILE A 21 14.67 -3.25 -16.40
C ILE A 21 15.24 -2.33 -17.48
N ILE A 22 16.18 -1.47 -17.12
CA ILE A 22 16.84 -0.53 -18.04
C ILE A 22 17.99 -1.19 -18.81
N ASN A 23 18.40 -2.40 -18.38
CA ASN A 23 19.52 -3.16 -18.92
C ASN A 23 20.88 -2.43 -18.79
N VAL A 24 21.17 -1.95 -17.58
CA VAL A 24 22.44 -1.30 -17.22
C VAL A 24 23.04 -1.91 -15.96
N ARG A 25 24.30 -1.61 -15.68
CA ARG A 25 24.93 -1.98 -14.42
C ARG A 25 24.32 -1.19 -13.26
N LYS A 26 24.09 -1.84 -12.11
CA LYS A 26 23.48 -1.19 -10.94
C LYS A 26 24.30 0.00 -10.41
N GLU A 27 25.61 -0.08 -10.55
CA GLU A 27 26.55 0.98 -10.19
C GLU A 27 26.32 2.27 -10.98
N TYR A 28 25.70 2.18 -12.16
CA TYR A 28 25.38 3.35 -12.98
C TYR A 28 24.19 4.14 -12.43
N ILE A 29 23.22 3.42 -11.85
CA ILE A 29 22.10 4.03 -11.13
C ILE A 29 22.63 4.74 -9.88
N ASP A 30 23.43 4.04 -9.07
CA ASP A 30 24.07 4.63 -7.88
C ASP A 30 24.92 5.85 -8.25
N TYR A 31 25.70 5.78 -9.33
CA TYR A 31 26.53 6.89 -9.77
C TYR A 31 25.70 8.11 -10.20
N TYR A 32 24.60 7.90 -10.92
CA TYR A 32 23.66 8.97 -11.24
C TYR A 32 23.14 9.65 -9.97
N ILE A 33 22.66 8.85 -9.00
CA ILE A 33 22.16 9.37 -7.72
C ILE A 33 23.23 10.18 -7.01
N MET A 34 24.47 9.68 -6.92
CA MET A 34 25.56 10.44 -6.30
C MET A 34 25.90 11.74 -7.04
N ARG A 35 25.87 11.72 -8.38
CA ARG A 35 26.24 12.87 -9.21
C ARG A 35 25.20 14.00 -9.15
N TYR A 36 23.93 13.63 -9.03
CA TYR A 36 22.77 14.53 -9.09
C TYR A 36 22.05 14.73 -7.76
N PHE A 37 22.57 14.14 -6.70
CA PHE A 37 22.04 14.18 -5.33
C PHE A 37 21.51 15.55 -4.90
N PHE A 38 22.33 16.61 -5.01
CA PHE A 38 21.94 17.95 -4.58
C PHE A 38 20.81 18.55 -5.43
N VAL A 39 20.73 18.20 -6.71
CA VAL A 39 19.68 18.67 -7.61
C VAL A 39 18.35 18.00 -7.25
N ILE A 40 18.38 16.67 -7.09
CA ILE A 40 17.20 15.87 -6.76
C ILE A 40 16.65 16.26 -5.37
N ASN A 41 17.51 16.37 -4.35
CA ASN A 41 17.07 16.65 -2.97
C ASN A 41 16.52 18.08 -2.77
N ARG A 42 16.87 19.04 -3.63
CA ARG A 42 16.31 20.40 -3.58
C ARG A 42 14.95 20.53 -4.27
N GLY A 43 14.62 19.58 -5.13
CA GLY A 43 13.39 19.57 -5.91
C GLY A 43 12.32 18.64 -5.33
N THR A 44 11.26 18.49 -6.11
CA THR A 44 10.19 17.52 -5.92
C THR A 44 10.30 16.41 -6.96
N VAL A 45 9.52 15.35 -6.79
CA VAL A 45 9.43 14.24 -7.77
C VAL A 45 9.12 14.75 -9.18
N LYS A 46 8.38 15.86 -9.32
CA LYS A 46 8.03 16.43 -10.63
C LYS A 46 9.20 17.09 -11.35
N ASP A 47 10.20 17.55 -10.59
CA ASP A 47 11.35 18.29 -11.11
C ASP A 47 12.45 17.35 -11.65
N ILE A 48 12.30 16.03 -11.46
CA ILE A 48 13.24 15.03 -11.95
C ILE A 48 13.11 14.88 -13.47
N ASP A 49 14.16 15.30 -14.17
CA ASP A 49 14.31 15.16 -15.62
C ASP A 49 14.82 13.76 -16.00
N LEU A 50 13.91 12.94 -16.53
CA LEU A 50 14.24 11.60 -16.97
C LEU A 50 15.06 11.60 -18.27
N ASN A 51 14.96 12.62 -19.13
CA ASN A 51 15.81 12.71 -20.31
C ASN A 51 17.27 12.91 -19.92
N GLU A 52 17.53 13.72 -18.88
CA GLU A 52 18.88 13.86 -18.32
C GLU A 52 19.38 12.52 -17.77
N PHE A 53 18.55 11.79 -17.02
CA PHE A 53 18.89 10.47 -16.51
C PHE A 53 19.29 9.49 -17.64
N PHE A 54 18.47 9.35 -18.68
CA PHE A 54 18.79 8.47 -19.82
C PHE A 54 20.02 8.96 -20.60
N THR A 55 20.17 10.28 -20.79
CA THR A 55 21.37 10.85 -21.42
C THR A 55 22.64 10.55 -20.63
N PHE A 56 22.58 10.59 -19.30
CA PHE A 56 23.68 10.23 -18.43
C PHE A 56 24.06 8.75 -18.59
N LEU A 57 23.07 7.85 -18.58
CA LEU A 57 23.30 6.42 -18.79
C LEU A 57 23.90 6.14 -20.17
N SER A 58 23.44 6.82 -21.22
CA SER A 58 23.98 6.68 -22.58
C SER A 58 25.45 7.06 -22.66
N LYS A 59 25.85 8.16 -22.01
CA LYS A 59 27.26 8.58 -21.94
C LYS A 59 28.14 7.56 -21.21
N LEU A 60 27.61 6.95 -20.15
CA LEU A 60 28.36 6.05 -19.28
C LEU A 60 28.50 4.65 -19.89
N THR A 61 27.47 4.17 -20.59
CA THR A 61 27.48 2.90 -21.33
C THR A 61 28.24 3.01 -22.65
N LYS A 62 28.33 4.22 -23.23
CA LYS A 62 28.73 4.48 -24.62
C LYS A 62 27.74 3.88 -25.65
N ASP A 63 26.50 3.64 -25.22
CA ASP A 63 25.40 3.15 -26.03
C ASP A 63 24.22 4.13 -25.99
N ASN A 64 23.30 4.06 -26.95
CA ASN A 64 22.09 4.87 -26.92
C ASN A 64 21.02 4.21 -26.03
N ILE A 65 20.97 4.59 -24.75
CA ILE A 65 19.94 4.17 -23.81
C ILE A 65 18.73 5.10 -23.95
N GLU A 66 17.69 4.59 -24.61
CA GLU A 66 16.43 5.32 -24.77
C GLU A 66 15.50 5.12 -23.57
N PRO A 67 14.56 6.05 -23.31
CA PRO A 67 13.50 5.90 -22.30
C PRO A 67 12.43 4.88 -22.75
N LYS A 68 12.86 3.68 -23.13
CA LYS A 68 12.04 2.54 -23.55
C LYS A 68 12.25 1.42 -22.56
N PHE A 69 11.34 1.34 -21.60
CA PHE A 69 11.27 0.30 -20.59
C PHE A 69 9.82 -0.14 -20.42
N ASP A 70 9.61 -1.35 -19.92
CA ASP A 70 8.28 -1.86 -19.64
C ASP A 70 8.23 -2.44 -18.24
N ILE A 71 7.62 -1.69 -17.32
CA ILE A 71 7.29 -2.17 -15.98
C ILE A 71 5.87 -2.72 -16.06
N THR A 72 5.74 -4.03 -15.98
CA THR A 72 4.42 -4.69 -15.97
C THR A 72 3.82 -4.70 -14.57
N HIS A 73 4.67 -4.85 -13.55
CA HIS A 73 4.28 -4.97 -12.15
C HIS A 73 5.19 -4.13 -11.25
N VAL A 74 4.65 -3.68 -10.13
CA VAL A 74 5.39 -3.01 -9.06
C VAL A 74 5.05 -3.65 -7.73
N THR A 75 5.98 -3.63 -6.79
CA THR A 75 5.69 -4.03 -5.40
C THR A 75 4.96 -2.91 -4.67
N ILE A 76 4.00 -3.24 -3.82
CA ILE A 76 3.27 -2.32 -2.95
C ILE A 76 3.45 -2.80 -1.52
N SER A 77 3.67 -1.87 -0.59
CA SER A 77 3.82 -2.15 0.83
C SER A 77 2.55 -1.73 1.58
N HIS A 78 1.79 -2.69 2.08
CA HIS A 78 0.54 -2.47 2.80
C HIS A 78 0.72 -2.70 4.31
N LEU A 79 0.47 -1.66 5.11
CA LEU A 79 0.46 -1.76 6.58
C LEU A 79 -0.87 -2.38 7.04
N SER A 80 -0.79 -3.47 7.78
CA SER A 80 -1.94 -4.27 8.20
C SER A 80 -1.71 -4.86 9.60
N PRO A 81 -2.47 -4.45 10.63
CA PRO A 81 -2.45 -5.15 11.90
C PRO A 81 -3.18 -6.49 11.79
N ARG A 82 -2.57 -7.56 12.28
CA ARG A 82 -3.11 -8.93 12.21
C ARG A 82 -3.03 -9.61 13.57
N LEU A 83 -4.00 -10.46 13.87
CA LEU A 83 -3.99 -11.27 15.10
C LEU A 83 -3.06 -12.48 14.97
N SER A 84 -2.73 -12.90 13.75
CA SER A 84 -1.85 -14.02 13.45
C SER A 84 -1.10 -13.84 12.14
N LEU A 85 0.17 -14.26 12.12
CA LEU A 85 0.96 -14.41 10.89
C LEU A 85 0.34 -15.44 9.93
N GLU A 86 -0.27 -16.49 10.49
CA GLU A 86 -0.92 -17.56 9.72
C GLU A 86 -1.99 -17.00 8.78
N SER A 87 -2.75 -15.99 9.21
CA SER A 87 -3.75 -15.32 8.37
C SER A 87 -3.14 -14.66 7.12
N ILE A 88 -1.90 -14.17 7.20
CA ILE A 88 -1.23 -13.49 6.08
C ILE A 88 -0.82 -14.49 5.00
N VAL A 89 -0.39 -15.68 5.39
CA VAL A 89 0.13 -16.71 4.46
C VAL A 89 -0.95 -17.67 3.97
N ASN A 90 -2.09 -17.75 4.65
CA ASN A 90 -3.18 -18.66 4.31
C ASN A 90 -4.45 -17.97 3.76
N GLU A 91 -4.57 -16.64 3.90
CA GLU A 91 -5.69 -15.87 3.35
C GLU A 91 -5.19 -14.87 2.30
N PRO A 92 -5.91 -14.71 1.17
CA PRO A 92 -5.70 -13.57 0.28
C PRO A 92 -5.79 -12.25 1.05
N LEU A 93 -5.02 -11.25 0.61
CA LEU A 93 -5.24 -9.89 1.08
C LEU A 93 -6.48 -9.34 0.39
N TYR A 94 -7.60 -9.36 1.10
CA TYR A 94 -8.91 -8.96 0.60
C TYR A 94 -9.11 -7.44 0.61
N ASN A 95 -9.89 -6.97 -0.37
CA ASN A 95 -10.54 -5.66 -0.30
C ASN A 95 -11.53 -5.61 0.89
N LEU A 96 -11.99 -4.40 1.24
CA LEU A 96 -12.80 -4.20 2.44
C LEU A 96 -14.11 -5.02 2.48
N SER A 97 -14.79 -5.14 1.34
CA SER A 97 -16.03 -5.89 1.27
C SER A 97 -15.77 -7.38 1.53
N ASN A 98 -14.76 -7.93 0.85
CA ASN A 98 -14.42 -9.33 0.95
C ASN A 98 -13.81 -9.69 2.31
N VAL A 99 -13.00 -8.80 2.92
CA VAL A 99 -12.43 -9.06 4.24
C VAL A 99 -13.50 -9.16 5.33
N LEU A 100 -14.61 -8.43 5.19
CA LEU A 100 -15.71 -8.45 6.15
C LEU A 100 -16.70 -9.59 5.89
N THR A 101 -16.94 -9.94 4.62
CA THR A 101 -18.03 -10.86 4.23
C THR A 101 -17.60 -12.31 4.02
N ASN A 102 -16.33 -12.57 3.74
CA ASN A 102 -15.77 -13.92 3.70
C ASN A 102 -15.29 -14.36 5.09
N ASP A 103 -15.03 -15.67 5.25
CA ASP A 103 -14.48 -16.24 6.48
C ASP A 103 -12.98 -15.90 6.63
N THR A 104 -12.70 -14.67 7.05
CA THR A 104 -11.36 -14.14 7.34
C THR A 104 -11.11 -14.01 8.85
N GLU A 105 -9.83 -13.83 9.24
CA GLU A 105 -9.46 -13.53 10.62
C GLU A 105 -10.30 -12.38 11.24
N LEU A 106 -10.47 -11.29 10.49
CA LEU A 106 -11.20 -10.11 10.94
C LEU A 106 -12.71 -10.39 11.08
N SER A 107 -13.30 -11.08 10.09
CA SER A 107 -14.72 -11.45 10.14
C SER A 107 -15.02 -12.37 11.33
N ARG A 108 -14.13 -13.34 11.63
CA ARG A 108 -14.26 -14.25 12.77
C ARG A 108 -14.16 -13.51 14.10
N PHE A 109 -13.25 -12.54 14.20
CA PHE A 109 -13.14 -11.67 15.37
C PHE A 109 -14.45 -10.91 15.62
N LEU A 110 -15.00 -10.28 14.58
CA LEU A 110 -16.25 -9.52 14.66
C LEU A 110 -17.47 -10.42 14.92
N LYS A 111 -17.52 -11.61 14.33
CA LYS A 111 -18.61 -12.59 14.53
C LYS A 111 -18.70 -13.05 15.99
N LYS A 112 -17.57 -13.21 16.68
CA LYS A 112 -17.55 -13.51 18.13
C LYS A 112 -18.17 -12.39 18.98
N ALA A 113 -18.19 -11.16 18.46
CA ALA A 113 -18.85 -10.02 19.08
C ALA A 113 -20.32 -9.86 18.67
N GLY A 114 -20.89 -10.83 17.93
CA GLY A 114 -22.26 -10.80 17.43
C GLY A 114 -22.44 -9.99 16.14
N LEU A 115 -21.35 -9.51 15.53
CA LEU A 115 -21.38 -8.71 14.30
C LEU A 115 -21.18 -9.61 13.07
N VAL A 116 -22.17 -9.64 12.19
CA VAL A 116 -22.11 -10.43 10.94
C VAL A 116 -22.35 -9.52 9.75
N PHE A 117 -21.51 -9.68 8.73
CA PHE A 117 -21.52 -8.89 7.51
C PHE A 117 -22.00 -9.73 6.34
N SER A 118 -22.77 -9.14 5.46
CA SER A 118 -23.22 -9.78 4.22
C SER A 118 -23.23 -8.79 3.07
N ASN A 119 -22.93 -9.29 1.86
CA ASN A 119 -22.94 -8.44 0.67
C ASN A 119 -24.32 -8.50 0.01
N ASN A 120 -24.93 -7.34 -0.26
CA ASN A 120 -26.19 -7.22 -0.98
C ASN A 120 -26.07 -6.08 -2.00
N ASN A 121 -26.01 -6.42 -3.29
CA ASN A 121 -25.92 -5.45 -4.38
C ASN A 121 -24.79 -4.42 -4.22
N LYS A 122 -23.58 -4.88 -3.83
CA LYS A 122 -22.37 -4.08 -3.55
C LYS A 122 -22.39 -3.27 -2.25
N ILE A 123 -23.46 -3.39 -1.47
CA ILE A 123 -23.57 -2.81 -0.14
C ILE A 123 -23.26 -3.90 0.88
N VAL A 124 -22.30 -3.62 1.78
CA VAL A 124 -22.02 -4.47 2.93
C VAL A 124 -23.02 -4.14 4.03
N GLN A 125 -23.96 -5.04 4.26
CA GLN A 125 -24.93 -4.95 5.34
C GLN A 125 -24.33 -5.54 6.62
N VAL A 126 -24.69 -4.95 7.76
CA VAL A 126 -24.20 -5.39 9.07
C VAL A 126 -25.38 -5.72 9.96
N THR A 127 -25.29 -6.87 10.62
CA THR A 127 -26.24 -7.30 11.65
C THR A 127 -25.52 -7.47 12.98
N HIS A 128 -26.18 -7.10 14.06
CA HIS A 128 -25.73 -7.34 15.44
C HIS A 128 -26.79 -8.16 16.16
N ASN A 129 -26.47 -9.40 16.52
CA ASN A 129 -27.42 -10.35 17.14
C ASN A 129 -28.74 -10.42 16.34
N ASP A 130 -28.62 -10.70 15.03
CA ASP A 130 -29.73 -10.83 14.06
C ASP A 130 -30.51 -9.55 13.75
N MET A 131 -30.17 -8.41 14.39
CA MET A 131 -30.76 -7.11 14.08
C MET A 131 -29.90 -6.33 13.10
N LYS A 132 -30.49 -5.88 11.99
CA LYS A 132 -29.81 -5.01 11.03
C LYS A 132 -29.43 -3.67 11.68
N ILE A 133 -28.18 -3.28 11.53
CA ILE A 133 -27.70 -1.96 11.95
C ILE A 133 -28.06 -0.95 10.87
N ASP A 134 -28.66 0.17 11.29
CA ASP A 134 -28.87 1.34 10.45
C ASP A 134 -27.91 2.44 10.89
N TRP A 135 -26.79 2.57 10.17
CA TRP A 135 -25.74 3.52 10.49
C TRP A 135 -26.21 4.98 10.48
N LYS A 136 -27.29 5.29 9.75
CA LYS A 136 -27.84 6.66 9.64
C LYS A 136 -28.50 7.13 10.94
N LYS A 137 -28.82 6.21 11.86
CA LYS A 137 -29.32 6.55 13.20
C LYS A 137 -28.23 7.07 14.13
N TYR A 138 -26.97 6.93 13.76
CA TYR A 138 -25.84 7.41 14.53
C TYR A 138 -25.38 8.75 13.95
N GLU A 139 -25.74 9.85 14.60
CA GLU A 139 -25.41 11.21 14.17
C GLU A 139 -23.95 11.56 14.51
N SER A 140 -22.98 10.92 13.84
CA SER A 140 -21.55 11.19 14.04
C SER A 140 -20.75 11.17 12.72
N PRO A 141 -19.65 11.94 12.64
CA PRO A 141 -18.73 11.85 11.50
C PRO A 141 -18.20 10.43 11.26
N THR A 142 -17.95 9.66 12.33
CA THR A 142 -17.49 8.27 12.24
C THR A 142 -18.53 7.36 11.60
N ALA A 143 -19.81 7.53 11.92
CA ALA A 143 -20.88 6.78 11.26
C ALA A 143 -20.98 7.10 9.77
N LEU A 144 -20.77 8.36 9.37
CA LEU A 144 -20.70 8.73 7.96
C LEU A 144 -19.52 8.05 7.23
N MET A 145 -18.37 7.92 7.89
CA MET A 145 -17.23 7.17 7.33
C MET A 145 -17.55 5.68 7.12
N ILE A 146 -18.28 5.06 8.06
CA ILE A 146 -18.76 3.68 7.92
C ILE A 146 -19.72 3.57 6.73
N ILE A 147 -20.70 4.47 6.62
CA ILE A 147 -21.65 4.50 5.49
C ILE A 147 -20.88 4.61 4.16
N ASN A 148 -19.93 5.53 4.05
CA ASN A 148 -19.14 5.72 2.83
C ASN A 148 -18.36 4.46 2.43
N ARG A 149 -17.88 3.70 3.41
CA ARG A 149 -17.09 2.47 3.19
C ARG A 149 -17.94 1.22 2.96
N LEU A 150 -19.12 1.12 3.57
CA LEU A 150 -19.95 -0.09 3.49
C LEU A 150 -21.10 0.04 2.49
N GLU A 151 -21.71 1.22 2.39
CA GLU A 151 -22.91 1.49 1.58
C GLU A 151 -22.62 2.37 0.35
N GLY A 152 -21.49 3.09 0.33
CA GLY A 152 -21.20 4.14 -0.65
C GLY A 152 -21.82 5.49 -0.29
N ASN A 153 -21.62 6.52 -1.11
CA ASN A 153 -22.11 7.88 -0.82
C ASN A 153 -22.76 8.58 -2.02
N LYS A 154 -23.30 9.79 -1.83
CA LYS A 154 -24.04 10.52 -2.88
C LYS A 154 -23.17 10.95 -4.08
N VAL A 155 -21.86 11.06 -3.88
CA VAL A 155 -20.89 11.54 -4.89
C VAL A 155 -20.18 10.36 -5.58
N SER A 156 -19.96 9.27 -4.85
CA SER A 156 -19.40 8.01 -5.34
C SER A 156 -20.37 6.88 -5.08
N THR A 157 -20.91 6.30 -6.15
CA THR A 157 -21.76 5.10 -6.09
C THR A 157 -20.99 3.83 -5.74
N THR A 158 -19.66 3.92 -5.56
CA THR A 158 -18.81 2.82 -5.06
C THR A 158 -18.32 3.12 -3.65
N SER A 159 -18.33 2.09 -2.81
CA SER A 159 -17.71 2.08 -1.48
C SER A 159 -16.19 2.15 -1.58
N ASP A 160 -15.56 2.85 -0.64
CA ASP A 160 -14.10 2.90 -0.48
C ASP A 160 -13.57 1.56 0.04
N ASN A 161 -13.48 0.57 -0.86
CA ASN A 161 -13.08 -0.80 -0.55
C ASN A 161 -11.62 -1.11 -0.85
N CYS A 162 -10.87 -0.15 -1.39
CA CYS A 162 -9.55 -0.41 -1.98
C CYS A 162 -8.54 -0.94 -0.95
N ILE A 163 -7.62 -1.76 -1.44
CA ILE A 163 -6.38 -2.04 -0.72
C ILE A 163 -5.43 -0.87 -0.99
N ASN A 164 -5.12 -0.11 0.06
CA ASN A 164 -4.20 1.01 0.02
C ASN A 164 -2.83 0.57 0.52
N GLY A 165 -1.76 1.14 -0.02
CA GLY A 165 -0.39 0.90 0.43
C GLY A 165 0.52 2.01 -0.03
N PHE A 166 1.81 1.75 0.06
CA PHE A 166 2.87 2.68 -0.29
C PHE A 166 3.77 2.09 -1.38
N LEU A 167 4.35 2.96 -2.20
CA LEU A 167 5.25 2.53 -3.26
C LEU A 167 6.52 1.89 -2.70
N PHE A 168 7.14 2.49 -1.69
CA PHE A 168 8.38 1.97 -1.10
C PHE A 168 8.13 1.36 0.26
N ASN A 169 8.84 0.28 0.57
CA ASN A 169 8.93 -0.19 1.95
C ASN A 169 9.90 0.70 2.74
N GLY A 170 9.60 0.93 4.03
CA GLY A 170 10.43 1.69 4.94
C GLY A 170 9.82 3.02 5.39
N LYS A 171 9.85 3.23 6.72
CA LYS A 171 9.33 4.43 7.41
C LYS A 171 7.85 4.73 7.16
N ILE A 172 7.07 3.73 6.74
CA ILE A 172 5.61 3.85 6.55
C ILE A 172 4.92 4.26 7.85
N PHE A 173 5.39 3.74 8.98
CA PHE A 173 4.88 4.05 10.32
C PHE A 173 5.08 5.52 10.73
N GLU A 174 6.05 6.25 10.15
CA GLU A 174 6.26 7.67 10.41
C GLU A 174 5.21 8.55 9.71
N ASN A 175 4.45 7.99 8.76
CA ASN A 175 3.42 8.74 8.06
C ASN A 175 2.20 8.90 8.98
N GLY A 176 1.93 10.14 9.38
CA GLY A 176 0.84 10.47 10.31
C GLY A 176 -0.55 10.06 9.82
N ASN A 177 -0.75 9.83 8.51
CA ASN A 177 -2.02 9.36 7.96
C ASN A 177 -2.31 7.88 8.24
N VAL A 178 -1.32 7.09 8.69
CA VAL A 178 -1.47 5.65 8.93
C VAL A 178 -1.04 5.22 10.33
N ALA A 179 -0.61 6.16 11.17
CA ALA A 179 -0.16 5.88 12.53
C ALA A 179 -1.24 5.19 13.39
N HIS A 180 -2.52 5.52 13.17
CA HIS A 180 -3.64 4.86 13.88
C HIS A 180 -3.85 3.40 13.44
N ILE A 181 -3.53 3.08 12.17
CA ILE A 181 -3.72 1.75 11.58
C ILE A 181 -2.80 0.72 12.21
N PHE A 182 -1.71 1.17 12.83
CA PHE A 182 -0.71 0.30 13.46
C PHE A 182 -1.30 -0.68 14.49
N ARG A 183 -2.35 -0.27 15.19
CA ARG A 183 -2.96 -1.08 16.26
C ARG A 183 -4.25 -1.76 15.83
N CYS A 184 -5.06 -1.06 15.04
CA CYS A 184 -6.41 -1.47 14.68
C CYS A 184 -6.73 -1.07 13.23
N PRO A 185 -7.34 -1.95 12.41
CA PRO A 185 -7.90 -1.54 11.14
C PRO A 185 -8.95 -0.44 11.34
N GLU A 186 -8.86 0.64 10.57
CA GLU A 186 -9.71 1.83 10.80
C GLU A 186 -11.21 1.52 10.72
N ILE A 187 -11.63 0.62 9.81
CA ILE A 187 -13.04 0.20 9.73
C ILE A 187 -13.50 -0.54 10.99
N LEU A 188 -12.64 -1.38 11.57
CA LEU A 188 -12.92 -2.12 12.80
C LEU A 188 -13.11 -1.12 13.94
N GLU A 189 -12.17 -0.20 14.07
CA GLU A 189 -12.22 0.85 15.10
C GLU A 189 -13.48 1.71 14.96
N ASN A 190 -13.79 2.19 13.75
CA ASN A 190 -14.96 3.02 13.51
C ASN A 190 -16.27 2.32 13.89
N ILE A 191 -16.45 1.06 13.45
CA ILE A 191 -17.63 0.25 13.77
C ILE A 191 -17.77 0.08 15.29
N LEU A 192 -16.70 -0.35 15.96
CA LEU A 192 -16.75 -0.63 17.39
C LEU A 192 -16.91 0.64 18.22
N ARG A 193 -16.33 1.77 17.82
CA ARG A 193 -16.54 3.08 18.48
C ARG A 193 -17.99 3.52 18.41
N VAL A 194 -18.62 3.45 17.23
CA VAL A 194 -20.03 3.83 17.03
C VAL A 194 -20.96 2.93 17.85
N LEU A 195 -20.61 1.65 18.00
CA LEU A 195 -21.36 0.69 18.83
C LEU A 195 -21.01 0.74 20.32
N GLY A 196 -20.10 1.63 20.76
CA GLY A 196 -19.69 1.75 22.16
C GLY A 196 -18.87 0.57 22.69
N ARG A 197 -18.26 -0.24 21.81
CA ARG A 197 -17.51 -1.46 22.15
C ARG A 197 -16.01 -1.22 22.26
N LEU A 198 -15.62 -0.29 23.14
CA LEU A 198 -14.22 0.04 23.40
C LEU A 198 -13.43 -1.16 23.97
N ASP A 199 -14.11 -2.06 24.68
CA ASP A 199 -13.57 -3.32 25.19
C ASP A 199 -12.98 -4.19 24.07
N LEU A 200 -13.66 -4.25 22.93
CA LEU A 200 -13.23 -5.05 21.78
C LEU A 200 -12.07 -4.40 21.02
N ILE A 201 -12.03 -3.07 20.96
CA ILE A 201 -10.89 -2.33 20.40
C ILE A 201 -9.64 -2.64 21.23
N SER A 202 -9.76 -2.52 22.56
CA SER A 202 -8.66 -2.86 23.47
C SER A 202 -8.26 -4.34 23.36
N ASN A 203 -9.21 -5.26 23.16
CA ASN A 203 -8.92 -6.68 22.99
C ASN A 203 -8.18 -6.99 21.69
N PHE A 204 -8.55 -6.32 20.59
CA PHE A 204 -7.85 -6.45 19.31
C PHE A 204 -6.43 -5.90 19.45
N ASN A 205 -6.30 -4.66 19.93
CA ASN A 205 -5.02 -3.97 20.07
C ASN A 205 -4.01 -4.70 20.96
N SER A 206 -4.47 -5.46 21.98
CA SER A 206 -3.56 -6.19 22.86
C SER A 206 -3.06 -7.52 22.29
N LYS A 207 -3.60 -7.94 21.14
CA LYS A 207 -3.29 -9.22 20.49
C LYS A 207 -2.78 -9.05 19.07
N SER A 208 -3.13 -7.96 18.41
CA SER A 208 -2.68 -7.67 17.07
C SER A 208 -1.20 -7.32 17.07
N LYS A 209 -0.56 -7.65 15.96
CA LYS A 209 0.78 -7.19 15.62
C LYS A 209 0.72 -6.44 14.29
N PRO A 210 1.50 -5.37 14.13
CA PRO A 210 1.57 -4.63 12.88
C PRO A 210 2.49 -5.35 11.89
N TYR A 211 1.98 -5.57 10.68
CA TYR A 211 2.75 -6.14 9.58
C TYR A 211 2.79 -5.21 8.38
N ILE A 212 3.90 -5.22 7.66
CA ILE A 212 3.97 -4.71 6.28
C ILE A 212 3.95 -5.91 5.33
N ILE A 213 2.88 -5.99 4.55
CA ILE A 213 2.68 -7.04 3.56
C ILE A 213 3.07 -6.44 2.21
N CYS A 214 4.18 -6.92 1.64
CA CYS A 214 4.65 -6.53 0.32
C CYS A 214 4.10 -7.50 -0.72
N PHE A 215 3.43 -6.98 -1.75
CA PHE A 215 2.88 -7.79 -2.83
C PHE A 215 3.10 -7.13 -4.19
N LYS A 216 3.18 -7.93 -5.26
CA LYS A 216 3.26 -7.42 -6.63
C LYS A 216 1.87 -7.11 -7.18
N ALA A 217 1.73 -5.98 -7.85
CA ALA A 217 0.50 -5.56 -8.51
C ALA A 217 0.76 -5.09 -9.95
N PRO A 218 -0.13 -5.39 -10.91
CA PRO A 218 -0.03 -4.86 -12.27
C PRO A 218 -0.14 -3.35 -12.31
N ILE A 219 0.65 -2.67 -13.15
CA ILE A 219 0.55 -1.20 -13.35
C ILE A 219 -0.85 -0.78 -13.83
N SER A 220 -1.56 -1.66 -14.52
CA SER A 220 -2.95 -1.43 -14.94
C SER A 220 -3.93 -1.28 -13.78
N ASP A 221 -3.60 -1.82 -12.62
CA ASP A 221 -4.51 -1.96 -11.47
C ASP A 221 -4.20 -1.00 -10.32
N ILE A 222 -3.03 -0.35 -10.37
CA ILE A 222 -2.66 0.68 -9.39
C ILE A 222 -3.26 2.04 -9.73
N ILE A 223 -3.61 2.81 -8.72
CA ILE A 223 -4.05 4.20 -8.80
C ILE A 223 -3.21 5.00 -7.81
N PHE A 224 -2.65 6.12 -8.27
CA PHE A 224 -1.91 7.05 -7.41
C PHE A 224 -2.88 8.03 -6.77
N ASP A 225 -2.92 8.06 -5.44
CA ASP A 225 -3.70 9.04 -4.70
C ASP A 225 -2.92 10.36 -4.61
N GLY A 226 -3.55 11.46 -5.05
CA GLY A 226 -2.97 12.80 -5.04
C GLY A 226 -3.11 13.57 -6.36
N ASN A 227 -3.27 14.89 -6.27
CA ASN A 227 -3.14 15.93 -7.31
C ASN A 227 -3.41 15.51 -8.78
N GLY A 228 -4.55 14.88 -9.07
CA GLY A 228 -4.97 14.54 -10.43
C GLY A 228 -4.34 13.28 -11.03
N ASN A 229 -3.50 12.55 -10.30
CA ASN A 229 -2.77 11.37 -10.80
C ASN A 229 -3.65 10.13 -11.01
N HIS A 230 -4.92 10.16 -10.59
CA HIS A 230 -5.88 9.07 -10.79
C HIS A 230 -6.22 8.82 -12.28
N LYS A 231 -5.90 9.77 -13.18
CA LYS A 231 -6.18 9.67 -14.62
C LYS A 231 -4.99 9.20 -15.46
N LEU A 232 -3.85 8.92 -14.84
CA LEU A 232 -2.64 8.53 -15.56
C LEU A 232 -2.86 7.21 -16.30
N ASN A 233 -2.45 7.15 -17.57
CA ASN A 233 -2.37 5.90 -18.30
C ASN A 233 -1.16 5.07 -17.82
N ASN A 234 -1.09 3.80 -18.25
CA ASN A 234 -0.03 2.89 -17.78
C ASN A 234 1.38 3.42 -18.08
N LYS A 235 1.61 4.00 -19.25
CA LYS A 235 2.91 4.57 -19.60
C LYS A 235 3.27 5.71 -18.65
N GLU A 236 2.36 6.65 -18.43
CA GLU A 236 2.57 7.76 -17.50
C GLU A 236 2.85 7.29 -16.06
N LYS A 237 2.15 6.24 -15.59
CA LYS A 237 2.43 5.61 -14.29
C LYS A 237 3.86 5.06 -14.23
N GLN A 238 4.33 4.36 -15.26
CA GLN A 238 5.69 3.83 -15.29
C GLN A 238 6.74 4.95 -15.18
N PHE A 239 6.57 6.05 -15.92
CA PHE A 239 7.47 7.21 -15.83
C PHE A 239 7.40 7.89 -14.45
N LEU A 240 6.21 8.02 -13.86
CA LEU A 240 6.05 8.58 -12.52
C LEU A 240 6.75 7.73 -11.46
N ILE A 241 6.60 6.41 -11.55
CA ILE A 241 7.28 5.45 -10.67
C ILE A 241 8.80 5.58 -10.79
N LEU A 242 9.33 5.70 -12.01
CA LEU A 242 10.78 5.90 -12.20
C LEU A 242 11.27 7.18 -11.51
N ARG A 243 10.54 8.30 -11.62
CA ARG A 243 10.87 9.53 -10.88
C ARG A 243 10.86 9.31 -9.37
N TYR A 244 9.82 8.64 -8.86
CA TYR A 244 9.75 8.30 -7.44
C TYR A 244 10.93 7.43 -6.99
N CYS A 245 11.39 6.49 -7.80
CA CYS A 245 12.55 5.67 -7.45
C CYS A 245 13.83 6.50 -7.37
N LEU A 246 14.08 7.37 -8.36
CA LEU A 246 15.25 8.26 -8.33
C LEU A 246 15.20 9.20 -7.11
N TYR A 247 14.02 9.74 -6.79
CA TYR A 247 13.78 10.56 -5.61
C TYR A 247 14.05 9.79 -4.32
N TYR A 248 13.45 8.61 -4.17
CA TYR A 248 13.62 7.72 -3.04
C TYR A 248 15.09 7.37 -2.80
N LEU A 249 15.80 6.93 -3.85
CA LEU A 249 17.21 6.57 -3.75
C LEU A 249 18.08 7.76 -3.34
N SER A 250 17.78 8.97 -3.82
CA SER A 250 18.51 10.19 -3.46
C SER A 250 18.30 10.57 -1.99
N LEU A 251 17.05 10.59 -1.51
CA LEU A 251 16.73 10.89 -0.11
C LEU A 251 17.23 9.82 0.86
N GLN A 252 17.29 8.56 0.43
CA GLN A 252 17.91 7.48 1.21
C GLN A 252 19.41 7.69 1.42
N LYS A 253 20.12 8.37 0.50
CA LYS A 253 21.55 8.69 0.68
C LYS A 253 21.78 9.81 1.68
N SER A 254 20.84 10.75 1.84
CA SER A 254 20.92 11.82 2.82
C SER A 254 20.33 11.49 4.19
N TYR A 255 19.69 10.32 4.32
CA TYR A 255 18.87 9.96 5.49
C TYR A 255 17.65 10.87 5.69
N ASP A 256 17.25 11.64 4.68
CA ASP A 256 16.09 12.55 4.72
C ASP A 256 14.79 11.86 4.27
N TRP A 257 14.83 10.59 3.88
CA TRP A 257 13.61 9.87 3.51
C TRP A 257 12.66 9.77 4.71
N SER A 258 11.42 10.21 4.50
CA SER A 258 10.32 10.07 5.46
C SER A 258 9.11 9.38 4.81
N GLY A 259 8.25 8.79 5.64
CA GLY A 259 6.99 8.20 5.18
C GLY A 259 6.07 9.18 4.43
N ASN A 260 6.22 10.50 4.66
CA ASN A 260 5.44 11.54 3.98
C ASN A 260 5.90 11.78 2.54
N ASN A 261 7.12 11.37 2.17
CA ASN A 261 7.61 11.41 0.79
C ASN A 261 7.10 10.22 -0.04
N ASN A 262 6.61 9.18 0.64
CA ASN A 262 6.19 7.92 0.05
C ASN A 262 4.78 8.05 -0.53
N PRO A 263 4.58 7.91 -1.85
CA PRO A 263 3.25 8.05 -2.43
C PRO A 263 2.33 6.92 -1.98
N ILE A 264 1.09 7.28 -1.64
CA ILE A 264 0.02 6.33 -1.41
C ILE A 264 -0.45 5.80 -2.75
N ILE A 265 -0.49 4.48 -2.86
CA ILE A 265 -0.98 3.74 -4.02
C ILE A 265 -2.15 2.90 -3.54
N ARG A 266 -3.24 2.91 -4.29
CA ARG A 266 -4.37 2.01 -4.07
C ARG A 266 -4.60 1.10 -5.26
N LEU A 267 -5.13 -0.09 -5.00
CA LEU A 267 -5.68 -0.95 -6.04
C LEU A 267 -7.08 -0.46 -6.44
N LYS A 268 -7.56 -0.90 -7.61
CA LYS A 268 -8.97 -0.74 -7.97
C LYS A 268 -9.88 -1.42 -6.93
N ASP A 269 -11.04 -0.82 -6.70
CA ASP A 269 -11.95 -1.10 -5.58
C ASP A 269 -12.40 -2.56 -5.44
N ASN A 270 -12.35 -3.36 -6.51
CA ASN A 270 -12.87 -4.73 -6.58
C ASN A 270 -11.78 -5.81 -6.65
N LEU A 271 -10.53 -5.46 -6.35
CA LEU A 271 -9.40 -6.39 -6.43
C LEU A 271 -9.00 -6.89 -5.06
N ASP A 272 -8.84 -8.20 -4.97
CA ASP A 272 -8.09 -8.87 -3.91
C ASP A 272 -6.69 -9.19 -4.41
N VAL A 273 -5.77 -9.45 -3.49
CA VAL A 273 -4.42 -9.92 -3.81
C VAL A 273 -4.28 -11.36 -3.37
N ASP A 274 -4.12 -12.24 -4.35
CA ASP A 274 -3.84 -13.66 -4.13
C ASP A 274 -2.48 -13.85 -3.43
N ILE A 275 -2.38 -14.87 -2.59
CA ILE A 275 -1.18 -15.20 -1.80
C ILE A 275 0.05 -15.42 -2.70
N SER A 276 -0.14 -15.94 -3.92
CA SER A 276 0.95 -16.11 -4.91
C SER A 276 1.58 -14.80 -5.39
N ASN A 277 0.98 -13.66 -5.05
CA ASN A 277 1.52 -12.33 -5.32
C ASN A 277 2.30 -11.73 -4.14
N LEU A 278 2.36 -12.41 -2.99
CA LEU A 278 3.19 -11.97 -1.88
C LEU A 278 4.68 -12.04 -2.26
N VAL A 279 5.38 -10.95 -1.95
CA VAL A 279 6.81 -10.77 -2.19
C VAL A 279 7.58 -10.92 -0.89
N ALA A 280 7.11 -10.26 0.18
CA ALA A 280 7.73 -10.31 1.50
C ALA A 280 6.73 -9.89 2.57
N VAL A 281 6.97 -10.30 3.81
CA VAL A 281 6.22 -9.85 4.99
C VAL A 281 7.21 -9.42 6.05
N PHE A 282 6.93 -8.29 6.69
CA PHE A 282 7.73 -7.73 7.78
C PHE A 282 6.85 -7.54 9.00
N GLU A 283 7.28 -8.02 10.16
CA GLU A 283 6.74 -7.55 11.44
C GLU A 283 7.36 -6.19 11.76
N VAL A 284 6.55 -5.22 12.18
CA VAL A 284 7.03 -3.90 12.57
C VAL A 284 7.21 -3.86 14.08
N ASN A 285 8.39 -3.47 14.54
CA ASN A 285 8.63 -3.20 15.95
C ASN A 285 7.85 -1.94 16.37
N GLU A 286 7.04 -2.05 17.43
CA GLU A 286 6.20 -0.94 17.89
C GLU A 286 6.98 0.21 18.53
N GLU A 287 8.19 -0.04 19.02
CA GLU A 287 8.99 0.95 19.75
C GLU A 287 9.76 1.88 18.81
N ASP A 288 10.36 1.33 17.77
CA ASP A 288 11.28 2.04 16.87
C ASP A 288 10.92 1.95 15.39
N GLY A 289 9.89 1.15 15.05
CA GLY A 289 9.45 0.92 13.67
C GLY A 289 10.40 0.06 12.83
N GLU A 290 11.36 -0.63 13.46
CA GLU A 290 12.26 -1.56 12.78
C GLU A 290 11.46 -2.67 12.08
N LEU A 291 11.90 -3.06 10.89
CA LEU A 291 11.23 -4.06 10.06
C LEU A 291 11.95 -5.40 10.15
N ASN A 292 11.31 -6.37 10.79
CA ASN A 292 11.80 -7.73 10.89
C ASN A 292 11.20 -8.59 9.77
N GLN A 293 11.99 -8.90 8.75
CA GLN A 293 11.52 -9.74 7.64
C GLN A 293 11.25 -11.16 8.13
N LEU A 294 10.09 -11.68 7.80
CA LEU A 294 9.65 -13.03 8.17
C LEU A 294 9.83 -14.00 7.00
N SER A 295 10.19 -15.25 7.33
CA SER A 295 10.13 -16.32 6.33
C SER A 295 8.67 -16.71 6.11
N ILE A 296 8.20 -16.58 4.87
CA ILE A 296 6.82 -16.90 4.47
C ILE A 296 6.72 -18.17 3.61
N TYR A 297 7.86 -18.81 3.33
CA TYR A 297 7.96 -20.11 2.69
C TYR A 297 8.92 -20.96 3.53
N GLU A 298 8.45 -22.11 4.02
CA GLU A 298 9.31 -23.18 4.56
C GLU A 298 9.77 -24.10 3.42
#